data_AF-A0A813DYP3-F1
#
_entry.id   AF-A0A813DYP3-F1
#
_cell.length_a   1.000
_cell.length_b   1.000
_cell.length_c   1.000
_cell.angle_alpha   90.00
_cell.angle_beta   90.00
_cell.angle_gamma   90.00
#
_symmetry.space_group_name_H-M   'P 1'
#
loop_
_entity.id
_entity.type
_entity.pdbx_description
1 polymer ?
#
loop_
_entity_poly.entity_id
_entity_poly.type
_entity_poly.pdbx_seq_one_letter_code
_entity_poly.pdbx_strand_id
1 'polypeptide(L)'
;MAQQSFATPGDDQDRLLDEATAVVKEQAHYMKRAVDSDNVRDALKHASNMICELRTSLLSPKNYYELYMKVFQEMQHIAVFFNDKARHGRKMIDLYESVQHAGNILPRLYLLATVAASYIKSKEAPAKEILKDVNELCKGVQHPLRGLFLR
;
A
#
# COMPACT_ATOMS: atom_id res chain seq x y z
N MET A 1 -19.08 -5.94 43.53
CA MET A 1 -17.83 -6.50 42.98
C MET A 1 -17.92 -6.39 41.46
N ALA A 2 -17.21 -5.44 40.86
CA ALA A 2 -17.14 -5.36 39.40
C ALA A 2 -16.19 -6.45 38.90
N GLN A 3 -16.71 -7.41 38.12
CA GLN A 3 -15.88 -8.35 37.39
C GLN A 3 -15.04 -7.55 36.38
N GLN A 4 -13.75 -7.43 36.64
CA GLN A 4 -12.79 -7.04 35.60
C GLN A 4 -12.76 -8.20 34.59
N SER A 5 -13.39 -8.00 33.45
CA SER A 5 -13.24 -8.86 32.28
C SER A 5 -11.80 -8.74 31.78
N PHE A 6 -10.95 -9.73 32.07
CA PHE A 6 -9.62 -9.81 31.49
C PHE A 6 -9.78 -10.19 30.01
N ALA A 7 -9.47 -9.25 29.11
CA ALA A 7 -9.43 -9.51 27.68
C ALA A 7 -8.46 -10.68 27.41
N THR A 8 -8.89 -11.64 26.58
CA THR A 8 -8.00 -12.72 26.18
C THR A 8 -7.02 -12.23 25.12
N PRO A 9 -5.84 -12.86 24.96
CA PRO A 9 -4.89 -12.47 23.91
C PRO A 9 -5.47 -12.50 22.48
N GLY A 10 -6.57 -13.25 22.25
CA GLY A 10 -7.31 -13.24 20.98
C GLY A 10 -8.16 -11.97 20.80
N ASP A 11 -8.86 -11.52 21.85
CA ASP A 11 -9.69 -10.31 21.80
C ASP A 11 -8.84 -9.06 21.51
N ASP A 12 -7.61 -9.00 22.05
CA ASP A 12 -6.66 -7.92 21.77
C ASP A 12 -6.20 -7.93 20.30
N GLN A 13 -6.02 -9.11 19.71
CA GLN A 13 -5.61 -9.26 18.30
C GLN A 13 -6.71 -8.85 17.33
N ASP A 14 -7.96 -9.18 17.65
CA ASP A 14 -9.12 -8.79 16.84
C ASP A 14 -9.36 -7.28 16.94
N ARG A 15 -9.22 -6.70 18.14
CA ARG A 15 -9.31 -5.25 18.33
C ARG A 15 -8.26 -4.49 17.51
N LEU A 16 -6.99 -4.93 17.57
CA LEU A 16 -5.90 -4.32 16.79
C LEU A 16 -6.15 -4.43 15.28
N LEU A 17 -6.70 -5.56 14.82
CA LEU A 17 -7.04 -5.76 13.42
C LEU A 17 -8.20 -4.85 12.98
N ASP A 18 -9.22 -4.68 13.83
CA ASP A 18 -10.36 -3.82 13.56
C ASP A 18 -9.96 -2.35 13.50
N GLU A 19 -9.11 -1.88 14.42
CA GLU A 19 -8.57 -0.52 14.42
C GLU A 19 -7.80 -0.23 13.12
N ALA A 20 -6.86 -1.11 12.75
CA ALA A 20 -6.10 -0.96 11.50
C ALA A 20 -7.02 -1.03 10.28
N THR A 21 -8.00 -1.94 10.29
CA THR A 21 -8.98 -2.09 9.21
C THR A 21 -9.86 -0.86 9.05
N ALA A 22 -10.23 -0.19 10.15
CA ALA A 22 -11.00 1.05 10.09
C ALA A 22 -10.23 2.17 9.38
N VAL A 23 -8.93 2.32 9.69
CA VAL A 23 -8.06 3.29 9.01
C VAL A 23 -7.93 2.93 7.52
N VAL A 24 -7.74 1.65 7.18
CA VAL A 24 -7.68 1.20 5.77
C VAL A 24 -8.94 1.59 5.01
N LYS A 25 -10.13 1.33 5.58
CA LYS A 25 -11.41 1.67 4.94
C LYS A 25 -11.58 3.18 4.75
N GLU A 26 -11.23 3.97 5.76
CA GLU A 26 -11.32 5.43 5.69
C GLU A 26 -10.38 5.99 4.61
N GLN A 27 -9.10 5.61 4.63
CA GLN A 27 -8.13 6.09 3.66
C GLN A 27 -8.45 5.60 2.25
N ALA A 28 -8.95 4.37 2.09
CA ALA A 28 -9.40 3.85 0.81
C ALA A 28 -10.59 4.65 0.24
N HIS A 29 -11.53 5.07 1.09
CA HIS A 29 -12.64 5.93 0.66
C HIS A 29 -12.14 7.26 0.08
N TYR A 30 -11.25 7.96 0.80
CA TYR A 30 -10.70 9.22 0.31
C TYR A 30 -9.81 9.02 -0.93
N MET A 31 -9.05 7.93 -1.00
CA MET A 31 -8.26 7.57 -2.18
C MET A 31 -9.15 7.40 -3.42
N LYS A 32 -10.26 6.65 -3.31
CA LYS A 32 -11.20 6.44 -4.43
C LYS A 32 -11.81 7.76 -4.90
N ARG A 33 -12.23 8.63 -3.97
CA ARG A 33 -12.74 9.95 -4.32
C ARG A 33 -11.71 10.83 -5.02
N ALA A 34 -10.45 10.78 -4.61
CA ALA A 34 -9.37 11.49 -5.26
C ALA A 34 -9.10 10.93 -6.67
N VAL A 35 -9.15 9.60 -6.83
CA VAL A 35 -9.08 8.93 -8.13
C VAL A 35 -10.22 9.39 -9.04
N ASP A 36 -11.46 9.40 -8.56
CA ASP A 36 -12.64 9.84 -9.32
C ASP A 36 -12.58 11.31 -9.74
N SER A 37 -11.80 12.12 -9.01
CA SER A 37 -11.54 13.53 -9.33
C SER A 37 -10.23 13.74 -10.09
N ASP A 38 -9.59 12.65 -10.56
CA ASP A 38 -8.29 12.62 -11.23
C ASP A 38 -7.14 13.33 -10.46
N ASN A 39 -7.28 13.44 -9.14
CA ASN A 39 -6.30 14.09 -8.26
C ASN A 39 -5.24 13.08 -7.79
N VAL A 40 -4.20 12.95 -8.62
CA VAL A 40 -3.05 12.04 -8.36
C VAL A 40 -2.39 12.29 -7.00
N ARG A 41 -2.23 13.56 -6.59
CA ARG A 41 -1.51 13.90 -5.35
C ARG A 41 -2.26 13.35 -4.13
N ASP A 42 -3.55 13.60 -4.06
CA ASP A 42 -4.35 13.16 -2.91
C ASP A 42 -4.58 11.64 -2.95
N ALA A 43 -4.74 11.05 -4.14
CA ALA A 43 -4.80 9.59 -4.29
C ALA A 43 -3.54 8.92 -3.72
N LEU A 44 -2.35 9.42 -4.07
CA LEU A 44 -1.07 8.92 -3.55
C LEU A 44 -0.93 9.12 -2.03
N LYS A 45 -1.36 10.27 -1.51
CA LYS A 45 -1.33 10.57 -0.07
C LYS A 45 -2.18 9.56 0.71
N HIS A 46 -3.43 9.35 0.29
CA HIS A 46 -4.35 8.44 0.98
C HIS A 46 -3.92 6.97 0.82
N ALA A 47 -3.42 6.56 -0.35
CA ALA A 47 -2.86 5.23 -0.54
C ALA A 47 -1.63 4.99 0.36
N SER A 48 -0.72 5.97 0.46
CA SER A 48 0.45 5.88 1.34
C SER A 48 0.06 5.73 2.81
N ASN A 49 -0.96 6.48 3.26
CA ASN A 49 -1.49 6.38 4.62
C ASN A 49 -2.13 5.01 4.87
N MET A 50 -2.93 4.50 3.93
CA MET A 50 -3.51 3.16 4.01
C MET A 50 -2.44 2.07 4.15
N ILE A 51 -1.39 2.13 3.34
CA ILE A 51 -0.29 1.15 3.36
C ILE A 51 0.56 1.28 4.64
N CYS A 52 0.55 2.44 5.31
CA CYS A 52 1.26 2.60 6.58
C CYS A 52 0.77 1.63 7.66
N GLU A 53 -0.48 1.15 7.61
CA GLU A 53 -1.02 0.16 8.55
C GLU A 53 -0.24 -1.17 8.49
N LEU A 54 0.34 -1.52 7.34
CA LEU A 54 1.20 -2.71 7.20
C LEU A 54 2.56 -2.57 7.92
N ARG A 55 2.86 -1.40 8.50
CA ARG A 55 4.06 -1.20 9.33
C ARG A 55 3.86 -1.69 10.77
N THR A 56 2.70 -2.22 11.12
CA THR A 56 2.50 -2.81 12.44
C THR A 56 3.39 -4.05 12.64
N SER A 57 3.82 -4.27 13.88
CA SER A 57 4.42 -5.53 14.35
C SER A 57 3.60 -6.17 15.47
N LEU A 58 2.40 -5.64 15.75
CA LEU A 58 1.56 -6.07 16.87
C LEU A 58 0.61 -7.20 16.48
N LEU A 59 0.39 -7.39 15.18
CA LEU A 59 -0.48 -8.44 14.66
C LEU A 59 0.27 -9.76 14.52
N SER A 60 -0.42 -10.84 14.88
CA SER A 60 -0.03 -12.21 14.54
C SER A 60 0.05 -12.38 13.02
N PRO A 61 0.81 -13.36 12.50
CA PRO A 61 0.92 -13.60 11.07
C PRO A 61 -0.42 -13.78 10.36
N LYS A 62 -1.40 -14.42 11.03
CA LYS A 62 -2.76 -14.59 10.52
C LYS A 62 -3.48 -13.24 10.35
N ASN A 63 -3.54 -12.44 11.40
CA ASN A 63 -4.23 -11.15 11.35
C ASN A 63 -3.51 -10.14 10.46
N TYR A 64 -2.17 -10.21 10.39
CA TYR A 64 -1.39 -9.43 9.43
C TYR A 64 -1.73 -9.80 7.98
N TYR A 65 -1.90 -11.09 7.67
CA TYR A 65 -2.34 -11.53 6.35
C TYR A 65 -3.74 -10.98 6.01
N GLU A 66 -4.68 -11.02 6.96
CA GLU A 66 -6.01 -10.45 6.75
C GLU A 66 -5.97 -8.94 6.48
N LEU A 67 -5.17 -8.19 7.25
CA LEU A 67 -4.95 -6.77 7.00
C LEU A 67 -4.30 -6.53 5.63
N TYR A 68 -3.28 -7.31 5.28
CA TYR A 68 -2.62 -7.26 3.98
C TYR A 68 -3.61 -7.46 2.84
N MET A 69 -4.48 -8.46 2.91
CA MET A 69 -5.47 -8.72 1.86
C MET A 69 -6.43 -7.55 1.68
N LYS A 70 -6.86 -6.89 2.77
CA LYS A 70 -7.70 -5.69 2.69
C LYS A 70 -6.96 -4.54 1.99
N VAL A 71 -5.72 -4.25 2.39
CA VAL A 71 -4.91 -3.20 1.73
C VAL A 71 -4.65 -3.52 0.26
N PHE A 72 -4.31 -4.78 -0.04
CA PHE A 72 -4.00 -5.24 -1.39
C PHE A 72 -5.20 -5.12 -2.35
N GLN A 73 -6.40 -5.46 -1.87
CA GLN A 73 -7.64 -5.27 -2.62
C GLN A 73 -7.87 -3.79 -2.96
N GLU A 74 -7.69 -2.90 -1.97
CA GLU A 74 -7.88 -1.47 -2.17
C GLU A 74 -6.83 -0.88 -3.13
N MET A 75 -5.59 -1.35 -3.07
CA MET A 75 -4.54 -0.99 -4.01
C MET A 75 -4.86 -1.36 -5.47
N GLN A 76 -5.76 -2.31 -5.75
CA GLN A 76 -6.14 -2.58 -7.14
C GLN A 76 -6.80 -1.36 -7.80
N HIS A 77 -7.53 -0.55 -7.04
CA HIS A 77 -8.15 0.68 -7.56
C HIS A 77 -7.10 1.69 -8.02
N ILE A 78 -6.01 1.88 -7.26
CA ILE A 78 -4.92 2.78 -7.66
C ILE A 78 -4.12 2.20 -8.83
N ALA A 79 -3.97 0.88 -8.88
CA ALA A 79 -3.32 0.19 -10.00
C ALA A 79 -4.09 0.42 -11.31
N VAL A 80 -5.42 0.30 -11.30
CA VAL A 80 -6.25 0.61 -12.48
C VAL A 80 -6.08 2.09 -12.87
N PHE A 81 -6.12 3.00 -11.89
CA PHE A 81 -5.93 4.43 -12.15
C PHE A 81 -4.60 4.74 -12.85
N PHE A 82 -3.49 4.13 -12.44
CA PHE A 82 -2.18 4.33 -13.10
C PHE A 82 -2.06 3.72 -14.49
N ASN A 83 -2.91 2.75 -14.85
CA ASN A 83 -2.93 2.22 -16.22
C ASN A 83 -3.74 3.12 -17.18
N ASP A 84 -4.54 4.04 -16.65
CA ASP A 84 -5.37 4.93 -17.45
C ASP A 84 -4.72 6.31 -17.65
N LYS A 85 -3.97 6.43 -18.75
CA LYS A 85 -3.23 7.65 -19.12
C LYS A 85 -4.12 8.87 -19.29
N ALA A 86 -5.38 8.68 -19.72
CA ALA A 86 -6.31 9.77 -19.92
C ALA A 86 -6.71 10.43 -18.59
N ARG A 87 -6.74 9.64 -17.51
CA ARG A 87 -7.12 10.10 -16.18
C ARG A 87 -5.99 10.83 -15.46
N HIS A 88 -4.84 10.18 -15.31
CA HIS A 88 -3.76 10.79 -14.52
C HIS A 88 -2.97 11.88 -15.25
N GLY A 89 -3.02 11.95 -16.60
CA GLY A 89 -2.44 13.01 -17.42
C GLY A 89 -0.90 13.18 -17.38
N ARG A 90 -0.21 12.42 -16.54
CA ARG A 90 1.25 12.45 -16.33
C ARG A 90 2.01 11.40 -17.13
N LYS A 91 3.30 11.62 -17.40
CA LYS A 91 4.20 10.57 -17.91
C LYS A 91 4.45 9.53 -16.82
N MET A 92 4.77 8.30 -17.21
CA MET A 92 5.04 7.24 -16.24
C MET A 92 6.28 7.54 -15.39
N ILE A 93 7.29 8.18 -15.96
CA ILE A 93 8.49 8.59 -15.23
C ILE A 93 8.17 9.55 -14.07
N ASP A 94 7.31 10.55 -14.29
CA ASP A 94 6.93 11.53 -13.27
C ASP A 94 6.15 10.85 -12.12
N LEU A 95 5.31 9.86 -12.45
CA LEU A 95 4.61 9.05 -11.46
C LEU A 95 5.58 8.17 -10.66
N TYR A 96 6.54 7.56 -11.36
CA TYR A 96 7.57 6.69 -10.77
C TYR A 96 8.46 7.47 -9.79
N GLU A 97 8.78 8.73 -10.09
CA GLU A 97 9.48 9.63 -9.17
C GLU A 97 8.57 10.11 -8.03
N SER A 98 7.32 10.46 -8.35
CA SER A 98 6.35 10.97 -7.36
C SER A 98 6.14 10.01 -6.19
N VAL A 99 6.03 8.70 -6.46
CA VAL A 99 5.83 7.68 -5.42
C VAL A 99 7.06 7.50 -4.51
N GLN A 100 8.26 7.85 -4.98
CA GLN A 100 9.48 7.75 -4.19
C GLN A 100 9.57 8.82 -3.08
N HIS A 101 8.79 9.89 -3.17
CA HIS A 101 8.69 10.90 -2.11
C HIS A 101 7.97 10.40 -0.85
N ALA A 102 7.34 9.22 -0.88
CA ALA A 102 6.79 8.61 0.33
C ALA A 102 7.91 8.38 1.36
N GLY A 103 7.80 9.01 2.54
CA GLY A 103 8.86 8.98 3.56
C GLY A 103 9.11 7.60 4.15
N ASN A 104 8.06 6.79 4.30
CA ASN A 104 8.17 5.43 4.82
C ASN A 104 8.49 4.43 3.70
N ILE A 105 9.47 3.56 3.95
CA ILE A 105 9.94 2.58 2.96
C ILE A 105 8.85 1.61 2.50
N LEU A 106 7.97 1.17 3.40
CA LEU A 106 6.96 0.16 3.07
C LEU A 106 5.88 0.73 2.12
N PRO A 107 5.18 1.85 2.43
CA PRO A 107 4.33 2.54 1.46
C PRO A 107 5.02 2.87 0.14
N ARG A 108 6.27 3.34 0.21
CA ARG A 108 7.05 3.67 -0.98
C ARG A 108 7.18 2.46 -1.91
N LEU A 109 7.58 1.30 -1.39
CA LEU A 109 7.82 0.12 -2.23
C LEU A 109 6.54 -0.47 -2.80
N TYR A 110 5.45 -0.50 -2.03
CA TYR A 110 4.14 -0.94 -2.54
C TYR A 110 3.63 -0.04 -3.67
N LEU A 111 3.73 1.29 -3.50
CA LEU A 111 3.36 2.25 -4.56
C LEU A 111 4.29 2.14 -5.76
N LEU A 112 5.60 2.02 -5.51
CA LEU A 112 6.61 1.85 -6.56
C LEU A 112 6.36 0.61 -7.39
N ALA A 113 6.09 -0.55 -6.77
CA ALA A 113 5.76 -1.78 -7.47
C ALA A 113 4.49 -1.63 -8.33
N THR A 114 3.49 -0.90 -7.83
CA THR A 114 2.23 -0.66 -8.55
C THR A 114 2.43 0.23 -9.78
N VAL A 115 3.20 1.32 -9.65
CA VAL A 115 3.55 2.19 -10.79
C VAL A 115 4.49 1.46 -11.75
N ALA A 116 5.47 0.71 -11.25
CA ALA A 116 6.39 -0.10 -12.05
C ALA A 116 5.65 -1.05 -12.99
N ALA A 117 4.64 -1.76 -12.47
CA ALA A 117 3.81 -2.65 -13.28
C ALA A 117 3.10 -1.90 -14.42
N SER A 118 2.60 -0.69 -14.15
CA SER A 118 1.93 0.16 -15.16
C SER A 118 2.94 0.76 -16.16
N TYR A 119 4.14 1.11 -15.71
CA TYR A 119 5.24 1.62 -16.53
C TYR A 119 5.77 0.54 -17.50
N ILE A 120 5.87 -0.71 -17.05
CA ILE A 120 6.22 -1.83 -17.93
C ILE A 120 5.14 -2.03 -19.00
N LYS A 121 3.86 -1.97 -18.61
CA LYS A 121 2.72 -2.13 -19.54
C LYS A 121 2.63 -1.00 -20.57
N SER A 122 2.97 0.23 -20.19
CA SER A 122 2.96 1.39 -21.10
C SER A 122 4.07 1.32 -22.15
N LYS A 123 5.08 0.46 -21.95
CA LYS A 123 6.27 0.33 -22.81
C LYS A 123 7.09 1.62 -22.95
N GLU A 124 6.94 2.56 -22.01
CA GLU A 124 7.71 3.81 -21.99
C GLU A 124 9.17 3.60 -21.54
N ALA A 125 9.51 2.47 -20.90
CA ALA A 125 10.89 2.10 -20.54
C ALA A 125 11.13 0.57 -20.56
N PRO A 126 12.39 0.10 -20.63
CA PRO A 126 12.71 -1.32 -20.67
C PRO A 126 12.31 -2.05 -19.40
N ALA A 127 11.51 -3.12 -19.52
CA ALA A 127 11.03 -3.88 -18.37
C ALA A 127 12.17 -4.42 -17.48
N LYS A 128 13.30 -4.80 -18.08
CA LYS A 128 14.47 -5.30 -17.37
C LYS A 128 15.06 -4.28 -16.41
N GLU A 129 15.07 -3.00 -16.77
CA GLU A 129 15.64 -1.94 -15.94
C GLU A 129 14.73 -1.62 -14.76
N ILE A 130 13.43 -1.49 -15.00
CA ILE A 130 12.43 -1.26 -13.96
C ILE A 130 12.42 -2.42 -12.95
N LEU A 131 12.36 -3.67 -13.42
CA LEU A 131 12.34 -4.84 -12.53
C LEU A 131 13.63 -4.96 -11.72
N LYS A 132 14.78 -4.64 -12.32
CA LYS A 132 16.07 -4.65 -11.60
C LYS A 132 16.06 -3.59 -10.50
N ASP A 133 15.64 -2.37 -10.80
CA ASP A 133 15.58 -1.27 -9.83
C ASP A 133 14.65 -1.59 -8.66
N VAL A 134 13.41 -1.99 -8.94
CA VAL A 134 12.44 -2.38 -7.90
C VAL A 134 12.97 -3.54 -7.04
N ASN A 135 13.58 -4.56 -7.64
CA ASN A 135 14.15 -5.69 -6.91
C ASN A 135 15.31 -5.28 -5.99
N GLU A 136 16.18 -4.37 -6.43
CA GLU A 136 17.25 -3.82 -5.58
C GLU A 136 16.66 -3.02 -4.40
N LEU A 137 15.63 -2.20 -4.65
CA LEU A 137 14.96 -1.42 -3.61
C LEU A 137 14.18 -2.28 -2.60
N CYS A 138 13.60 -3.41 -3.04
CA CYS A 138 12.96 -4.39 -2.16
C CYS A 138 13.92 -5.01 -1.14
N LYS A 139 15.24 -4.99 -1.38
CA LYS A 139 16.24 -5.38 -0.38
C LYS A 139 16.28 -4.43 0.82
N GLY A 140 15.68 -3.25 0.75
CA GLY A 140 15.58 -2.34 1.89
C GLY A 140 14.66 -2.84 3.01
N VAL A 141 13.78 -3.81 2.75
CA VAL A 141 12.89 -4.40 3.77
C VAL A 141 13.46 -5.72 4.27
N GLN A 142 14.10 -5.66 5.43
CA GLN A 142 14.75 -6.82 6.08
C GLN A 142 13.86 -7.52 7.11
N HIS A 143 12.72 -6.92 7.48
CA HIS A 143 11.80 -7.52 8.44
C HIS A 143 11.15 -8.77 7.82
N PRO A 144 11.27 -9.98 8.41
CA PRO A 144 10.86 -11.23 7.77
C PRO A 144 9.41 -11.26 7.29
N LEU A 145 8.47 -10.90 8.17
CA LEU A 145 7.04 -10.90 7.83
C LEU A 145 6.69 -9.90 6.71
N ARG A 146 7.08 -8.63 6.88
CA ARG A 146 6.78 -7.56 5.92
C ARG A 146 7.50 -7.76 4.58
N GLY A 147 8.73 -8.24 4.62
CA GLY A 147 9.51 -8.56 3.43
C GLY A 147 8.92 -9.72 2.64
N LEU A 148 8.38 -10.73 3.32
CA LEU A 148 7.69 -11.86 2.68
C LEU A 148 6.42 -11.42 1.95
N PHE A 149 5.62 -10.53 2.54
CA PHE A 149 4.39 -10.00 1.90
C PHE A 149 4.64 -8.93 0.84
N LEU A 150 5.83 -8.34 0.79
CA LEU A 150 6.19 -7.34 -0.22
C LEU A 150 6.74 -7.97 -1.51
N ARG A 151 7.45 -9.10 -1.38
CA ARG A 151 8.13 -9.78 -2.48
C ARG A 151 7.18 -10.71 -3.23
#